data_AF-A0A6J7DAF1-F1
#
_entry.id   AF-A0A6J7DAF1-F1
#
_cell.length_a   1.000
_cell.length_b   1.000
_cell.length_c   1.000
_cell.angle_alpha   90.00
_cell.angle_beta   90.00
_cell.angle_gamma   90.00
#
_symmetry.space_group_name_H-M   'P 1'
#
loop_
_entity.id
_entity.type
_entity.pdbx_description
1 polymer ?
#
loop_
_entity_poly.entity_id
_entity_poly.type
_entity_poly.pdbx_seq_one_letter_code
_entity_poly.pdbx_strand_id
1 'polypeptide(L)'
;MTTRVARAYFDAIARRDVEAAVALWTPGGREHVRGQVDTTAPDGVRDFLNSLFDPFPDLQFEIVSMTVERDRAACRWEARGTFTGAPFQGIAPTGASVTIEGVDVLTVRDGLIISNDVFTDGMTVARQLGLMPPDGSRVDKALKSAFNVRTRLLAALGGAHAEDVADGVWLLRGGFPGRTMNVYFVRDGDGVLVFDAGVRSMTAAVRAAGAQLGGITRVVLGHGHVDHRGTAGALGVPVLCHPLERSDAEGDGGLSYFHQDLLNPVGRLLMPRMLARWDGGPVTISDTVAEGDQIAGFEVIHLPGHAPGMIGLWRAADRLALTSDCFYTLDPQTGRKGGPRVPHAAFNHDTAQARDSIRKLAALEPAAAWPGHADPVLGDVRTQLERAAG
;
A
#
# COMPACT_ATOMS: atom_id res chain seq x y z
N MET A 1 18.63 34.65 23.87
CA MET A 1 19.73 34.26 22.95
C MET A 1 19.18 33.85 21.59
N THR A 2 18.33 32.82 21.54
CA THR A 2 17.67 32.30 20.32
C THR A 2 17.05 33.37 19.42
N THR A 3 16.26 34.30 19.98
CA THR A 3 15.66 35.41 19.22
C THR A 3 16.68 36.26 18.47
N ARG A 4 17.86 36.49 19.07
CA ARG A 4 18.92 37.30 18.45
C ARG A 4 19.54 36.56 17.27
N VAL A 5 19.82 35.26 17.43
CA VAL A 5 20.41 34.41 16.38
C VAL A 5 19.44 34.27 15.21
N ALA A 6 18.17 33.96 15.49
CA ALA A 6 17.14 33.84 14.45
C ALA A 6 16.97 35.15 13.67
N ARG A 7 16.86 36.30 14.35
CA ARG A 7 16.79 37.60 13.67
C ARG A 7 18.03 37.88 12.82
N ALA A 8 19.22 37.68 13.38
CA ALA A 8 20.46 37.90 12.65
C ALA A 8 20.56 37.03 11.38
N TYR A 9 20.07 35.78 11.45
CA TYR A 9 20.04 34.86 10.31
C TYR A 9 19.11 35.35 9.19
N PHE A 10 17.86 35.68 9.52
CA PHE A 10 16.93 36.18 8.50
C PHE A 10 17.27 37.60 8.02
N ASP A 11 17.86 38.44 8.86
CA ASP A 11 18.38 39.74 8.45
C ASP A 11 19.55 39.59 7.45
N ALA A 12 20.40 38.58 7.62
CA ALA A 12 21.45 38.25 6.66
C ALA A 12 20.86 37.76 5.32
N ILE A 13 19.84 36.90 5.37
CA ILE A 13 19.11 36.46 4.17
C ILE A 13 18.44 37.63 3.45
N ALA A 14 17.77 38.53 4.18
CA ALA A 14 17.12 39.70 3.62
C ALA A 14 18.10 40.66 2.94
N ARG A 15 19.34 40.74 3.43
CA ARG A 15 20.45 41.49 2.79
C ARG A 15 21.21 40.69 1.72
N ARG A 16 20.86 39.41 1.52
CA ARG A 16 21.57 38.44 0.68
C ARG A 16 23.05 38.27 1.04
N ASP A 17 23.34 38.35 2.33
CA ASP A 17 24.67 38.15 2.89
C ASP A 17 24.83 36.69 3.32
N VAL A 18 25.18 35.84 2.34
CA VAL A 18 25.27 34.38 2.51
C VAL A 18 26.28 34.01 3.59
N GLU A 19 27.45 34.64 3.61
CA GLU A 19 28.47 34.32 4.59
C GLU A 19 28.07 34.73 6.02
N ALA A 20 27.40 35.87 6.20
CA ALA A 20 26.86 36.24 7.50
C ALA A 20 25.78 35.26 7.98
N ALA A 21 24.96 34.73 7.05
CA ALA A 21 23.96 33.71 7.38
C ALA A 21 24.63 32.38 7.77
N VAL A 22 25.61 31.90 6.99
CA VAL A 22 26.34 30.65 7.26
C VAL A 22 27.14 30.72 8.56
N ALA A 23 27.72 31.87 8.91
CA ALA A 23 28.47 32.07 10.15
C ALA A 23 27.64 31.85 11.44
N LEU A 24 26.31 31.85 11.34
CA LEU A 24 25.40 31.60 12.46
C LEU A 24 25.12 30.11 12.68
N TRP A 25 25.66 29.22 11.87
CA TRP A 25 25.46 27.77 11.97
C TRP A 25 26.61 27.08 12.73
N THR A 26 26.28 26.02 13.46
CA THR A 26 27.30 25.06 13.92
C THR A 26 27.82 24.25 12.73
N PRO A 27 29.11 23.87 12.69
CA PRO A 27 29.58 22.86 11.74
C PRO A 27 28.76 21.57 11.89
N GLY A 28 28.29 21.02 10.76
CA GLY A 28 27.42 19.84 10.75
C GLY A 28 25.94 20.12 11.12
N GLY A 29 25.57 21.38 11.36
CA GLY A 29 24.17 21.76 11.57
C GLY A 29 23.31 21.44 10.35
N ARG A 30 22.08 20.96 10.56
CA ARG A 30 21.25 20.39 9.49
C ARG A 30 20.21 21.39 8.96
N GLU A 31 20.22 21.63 7.66
CA GLU A 31 19.18 22.38 6.95
C GLU A 31 18.28 21.40 6.22
N HIS A 32 16.98 21.43 6.51
CA HIS A 32 16.02 20.50 5.96
C HIS A 32 14.76 21.22 5.44
N VAL A 33 14.77 21.53 4.14
CA VAL A 33 13.60 22.04 3.42
C VAL A 33 12.76 20.88 2.93
N ARG A 34 11.58 20.71 3.53
CA ARG A 34 10.75 19.53 3.36
C ARG A 34 10.41 19.29 1.88
N GLY A 35 10.86 18.13 1.37
CA GLY A 35 10.64 17.71 -0.01
C GLY A 35 11.55 18.37 -1.06
N GLN A 36 12.55 19.17 -0.64
CA GLN A 36 13.43 19.90 -1.56
C GLN A 36 14.93 19.71 -1.24
N VAL A 37 15.36 20.00 -0.01
CA VAL A 37 16.79 20.04 0.38
C VAL A 37 16.99 19.32 1.71
N ASP A 38 18.04 18.51 1.81
CA ASP A 38 18.53 17.92 3.06
C ASP A 38 20.07 17.99 3.06
N THR A 39 20.62 18.94 3.81
CA THR A 39 22.04 19.29 3.71
C THR A 39 22.61 19.74 5.06
N THR A 40 23.93 19.99 5.11
CA THR A 40 24.62 20.37 6.35
C THR A 40 25.53 21.59 6.18
N ALA A 41 25.64 22.39 7.24
CA ALA A 41 26.50 23.55 7.31
C ALA A 41 27.99 23.16 7.44
N PRO A 42 28.92 23.97 6.92
CA PRO A 42 28.68 25.27 6.29
C PRO A 42 28.37 25.20 4.79
N ASP A 43 29.02 24.30 4.05
CA ASP A 43 29.02 24.34 2.58
C ASP A 43 27.64 24.04 1.99
N GLY A 44 26.94 23.06 2.53
CA GLY A 44 25.60 22.71 2.09
C GLY A 44 24.57 23.83 2.29
N VAL A 45 24.67 24.57 3.41
CA VAL A 45 23.81 25.74 3.67
C VAL A 45 24.18 26.89 2.76
N ARG A 46 25.47 27.12 2.47
CA ARG A 46 25.93 28.13 1.51
C ARG A 46 25.35 27.87 0.12
N ASP A 47 25.50 26.64 -0.38
CA ASP A 47 25.00 26.24 -1.69
C ASP A 47 23.48 26.39 -1.77
N PHE A 48 22.77 26.02 -0.70
CA PHE A 48 21.32 26.21 -0.62
C PHE A 48 20.93 27.69 -0.70
N LEU A 49 21.55 28.57 0.10
CA LEU A 49 21.23 30.00 0.08
C LEU A 49 21.52 30.65 -1.28
N ASN A 50 22.61 30.28 -1.95
CA ASN A 50 22.86 30.73 -3.32
C ASN A 50 21.76 30.26 -4.28
N SER A 51 21.35 28.99 -4.17
CA SER A 51 20.27 28.43 -5.00
C SER A 51 18.90 29.10 -4.78
N LEU A 52 18.69 29.77 -3.64
CA LEU A 52 17.50 30.58 -3.37
C LEU A 52 17.55 31.93 -4.09
N PHE A 53 18.72 32.57 -4.16
CA PHE A 53 18.87 33.91 -4.73
C PHE A 53 19.10 33.92 -6.24
N ASP A 54 19.87 32.98 -6.76
CA ASP A 54 20.25 32.94 -8.19
C ASP A 54 19.06 32.93 -9.16
N PRO A 55 17.92 32.27 -8.86
CA PRO A 55 16.74 32.30 -9.72
C PRO A 55 15.97 33.63 -9.71
N PHE A 56 16.09 34.39 -8.63
CA PHE A 56 15.31 35.60 -8.36
C PHE A 56 16.27 36.78 -8.05
N PRO A 57 16.89 37.40 -9.07
CA PRO A 57 17.85 38.49 -8.86
C PRO A 57 17.29 39.71 -8.12
N ASP A 58 15.97 39.86 -8.05
CA ASP A 58 15.23 40.90 -7.34
C ASP A 58 14.52 40.40 -6.07
N LEU A 59 14.82 39.18 -5.60
CA LEU A 59 14.25 38.62 -4.36
C LEU A 59 14.33 39.58 -3.16
N GLN A 60 13.18 39.86 -2.58
CA GLN A 60 13.01 40.54 -1.31
C GLN A 60 12.50 39.53 -0.30
N PHE A 61 13.06 39.50 0.91
CA PHE A 61 12.70 38.55 1.95
C PHE A 61 12.32 39.29 3.24
N GLU A 62 11.19 38.94 3.84
CA GLU A 62 10.65 39.58 5.04
C GLU A 62 10.17 38.55 6.06
N ILE A 63 10.47 38.78 7.34
CA ILE A 63 9.84 38.04 8.45
C ILE A 63 8.48 38.66 8.75
N VAL A 64 7.41 37.88 8.49
CA VAL A 64 6.04 38.27 8.81
C VAL A 64 5.75 38.13 10.31
N SER A 65 6.24 37.05 10.94
CA SER A 65 6.12 36.87 12.39
C SER A 65 7.16 35.89 12.93
N MET A 66 7.50 36.02 14.22
CA MET A 66 8.45 35.16 14.90
C MET A 66 7.96 34.81 16.30
N THR A 67 7.96 33.53 16.64
CA THR A 67 7.70 33.02 17.99
C THR A 67 8.92 32.28 18.49
N VAL A 68 9.34 32.53 19.72
CA VAL A 68 10.54 31.92 20.30
C VAL A 68 10.19 31.31 21.65
N GLU A 69 10.58 30.05 21.84
CA GLU A 69 10.50 29.36 23.12
C GLU A 69 11.80 28.60 23.37
N ARG A 70 12.50 28.94 24.46
CA ARG A 70 13.80 28.35 24.83
C ARG A 70 14.81 28.36 23.67
N ASP A 71 15.20 27.18 23.18
CA ASP A 71 16.16 26.96 22.10
C ASP A 71 15.51 26.90 20.71
N ARG A 72 14.19 27.10 20.58
CA ARG A 72 13.49 27.04 19.30
C ARG A 72 12.93 28.39 18.86
N ALA A 73 12.99 28.67 17.55
CA ALA A 73 12.34 29.80 16.92
C ALA A 73 11.54 29.36 15.70
N ALA A 74 10.24 29.63 15.71
CA ALA A 74 9.37 29.48 14.54
C ALA A 74 9.21 30.84 13.86
N CYS A 75 9.63 30.94 12.60
CA CYS A 75 9.70 32.19 11.86
C CYS A 75 8.87 32.06 10.59
N ARG A 76 7.73 32.76 10.50
CA ARG A 76 6.96 32.87 9.27
C ARG A 76 7.52 34.00 8.44
N TRP A 77 7.75 33.74 7.17
CA TRP A 77 8.36 34.68 6.24
C TRP A 77 7.67 34.67 4.88
N GLU A 78 7.91 35.75 4.15
CA GLU A 78 7.48 35.93 2.77
C GLU A 78 8.68 36.38 1.94
N ALA A 79 8.82 35.82 0.74
CA ALA A 79 9.81 36.23 -0.22
C ALA A 79 9.15 36.56 -1.56
N ARG A 80 9.49 37.69 -2.17
CA ARG A 80 8.93 38.15 -3.45
C ARG A 80 10.03 38.36 -4.46
N GLY A 81 9.88 37.85 -5.68
CA GLY A 81 10.86 38.04 -6.74
C GLY A 81 10.32 37.70 -8.11
N THR A 82 11.10 37.98 -9.15
CA THR A 82 10.78 37.74 -10.55
C THR A 82 11.73 36.68 -11.11
N PHE A 83 11.16 35.59 -11.62
CA PHE A 83 11.92 34.42 -12.05
C PHE A 83 12.63 34.66 -13.39
N THR A 84 13.80 35.28 -13.34
CA THR A 84 14.57 35.72 -14.51
C THR A 84 16.03 35.25 -14.51
N GLY A 85 16.49 34.69 -13.39
CA GLY A 85 17.87 34.25 -13.21
C GLY A 85 18.10 32.78 -13.58
N ALA A 86 18.87 32.08 -12.74
CA ALA A 86 19.19 30.68 -12.92
C ALA A 86 17.94 29.76 -12.87
N PRO A 87 17.99 28.54 -13.44
CA PRO A 87 16.90 27.59 -13.30
C PRO A 87 16.53 27.30 -11.83
N PHE A 88 15.23 27.23 -11.54
CA PHE A 88 14.71 26.92 -10.21
C PHE A 88 14.04 25.55 -10.23
N GLN A 89 14.54 24.60 -9.42
CA GLN A 89 14.02 23.22 -9.35
C GLN A 89 13.88 22.54 -10.74
N GLY A 90 14.83 22.81 -11.65
CA GLY A 90 14.83 22.26 -13.00
C GLY A 90 13.93 22.99 -14.02
N ILE A 91 13.31 24.10 -13.62
CA ILE A 91 12.45 24.93 -14.47
C ILE A 91 13.31 26.06 -15.06
N ALA A 92 13.15 26.36 -16.34
CA ALA A 92 13.79 27.52 -16.96
C ALA A 92 13.08 28.83 -16.55
N PRO A 93 13.80 29.98 -16.47
CA PRO A 93 13.21 31.26 -16.07
C PRO A 93 12.02 31.64 -16.95
N THR A 94 10.89 31.94 -16.32
CA THR A 94 9.60 32.23 -17.01
C THR A 94 9.26 33.71 -17.07
N GLY A 95 10.00 34.55 -16.33
CA GLY A 95 9.68 35.97 -16.13
C GLY A 95 8.50 36.22 -15.19
N ALA A 96 7.93 35.18 -14.58
CA ALA A 96 6.81 35.32 -13.65
C ALA A 96 7.25 35.99 -12.34
N SER A 97 6.43 36.91 -11.84
CA SER A 97 6.53 37.37 -10.45
C SER A 97 5.93 36.33 -9.52
N VAL A 98 6.67 35.98 -8.47
CA VAL A 98 6.27 35.00 -7.47
C VAL A 98 6.32 35.59 -6.07
N THR A 99 5.39 35.14 -5.24
CA THR A 99 5.44 35.26 -3.78
C THR A 99 5.58 33.86 -3.20
N ILE A 100 6.61 33.67 -2.40
CA ILE A 100 6.95 32.43 -1.71
C ILE A 100 6.67 32.66 -0.23
N GLU A 101 5.82 31.84 0.37
CA GLU A 101 5.54 31.86 1.80
C GLU A 101 6.12 30.60 2.45
N GLY A 102 6.66 30.77 3.65
CA GLY A 102 7.22 29.65 4.40
C GLY A 102 7.33 29.88 5.89
N VAL A 103 7.67 28.79 6.59
CA VAL A 103 7.96 28.77 8.02
C VAL A 103 9.24 27.98 8.25
N ASP A 104 10.16 28.61 8.95
CA ASP A 104 11.39 27.99 9.45
C ASP A 104 11.23 27.67 10.93
N VAL A 105 11.60 26.46 11.32
CA VAL A 105 11.68 26.03 12.72
C VAL A 105 13.15 25.79 13.07
N LEU A 106 13.80 26.84 13.55
CA LEU A 106 15.19 26.83 13.97
C LEU A 106 15.34 26.22 15.36
N THR A 107 16.37 25.41 15.56
CA THR A 107 16.90 25.06 16.88
C THR A 107 18.28 25.69 17.05
N VAL A 108 18.46 26.44 18.14
CA VAL A 108 19.66 27.23 18.43
C VAL A 108 20.25 26.83 19.77
N ARG A 109 21.53 26.45 19.78
CA ARG A 109 22.28 26.13 21.01
C ARG A 109 23.63 26.83 20.98
N ASP A 110 24.06 27.30 22.15
CA ASP A 110 25.34 28.00 22.33
C ASP A 110 25.56 29.17 21.35
N GLY A 111 24.46 29.82 20.95
CA GLY A 111 24.46 30.97 20.04
C GLY A 111 24.53 30.62 18.56
N LEU A 112 24.45 29.33 18.19
CA LEU A 112 24.51 28.85 16.81
C LEU A 112 23.27 28.01 16.46
N ILE A 113 22.88 28.06 15.18
CA ILE A 113 21.84 27.20 14.62
C ILE A 113 22.41 25.79 14.49
N ILE A 114 21.74 24.82 15.11
CA ILE A 114 22.09 23.40 15.01
C ILE A 114 21.19 22.65 14.03
N SER A 115 19.97 23.14 13.81
CA SER A 115 19.06 22.62 12.80
C SER A 115 18.00 23.63 12.38
N ASN A 116 17.50 23.47 11.17
CA ASN A 116 16.35 24.18 10.64
C ASN A 116 15.43 23.21 9.88
N ASP A 117 14.16 23.21 10.22
CA ASP A 117 13.11 22.52 9.48
C ASP A 117 12.24 23.55 8.76
N VAL A 118 12.27 23.55 7.43
CA VAL A 118 11.60 24.56 6.59
C VAL A 118 10.42 23.95 5.85
N PHE A 119 9.29 24.67 5.91
CA PHE A 119 8.04 24.34 5.23
C PHE A 119 7.65 25.50 4.31
N THR A 120 7.47 25.23 3.02
CA THR A 120 7.13 26.25 2.00
C THR A 120 5.88 25.86 1.21
N ASP A 121 5.07 26.84 0.79
CA ASP A 121 3.93 26.59 -0.12
C ASP A 121 4.39 26.40 -1.57
N GLY A 122 4.90 25.20 -1.87
CA GLY A 122 5.37 24.85 -3.21
C GLY A 122 4.26 24.82 -4.29
N MET A 123 3.02 24.51 -3.91
CA MET A 123 1.92 24.39 -4.88
C MET A 123 1.48 25.77 -5.39
N THR A 124 1.44 26.77 -4.52
CA THR A 124 1.16 28.15 -4.91
C THR A 124 2.29 28.72 -5.78
N VAL A 125 3.55 28.41 -5.47
CA VAL A 125 4.70 28.76 -6.35
C VAL A 125 4.59 28.09 -7.72
N ALA A 126 4.30 26.79 -7.78
CA ALA A 126 4.15 26.07 -9.05
C ALA A 126 3.05 26.66 -9.96
N ARG A 127 1.94 27.14 -9.38
CA ARG A 127 0.89 27.85 -10.12
C ARG A 127 1.35 29.22 -10.63
N GLN A 128 2.04 30.00 -9.80
CA GLN A 128 2.58 31.31 -10.20
C GLN A 128 3.62 31.20 -11.31
N LEU A 129 4.43 30.13 -11.30
CA LEU A 129 5.38 29.80 -12.36
C LEU A 129 4.73 29.25 -13.64
N GLY A 130 3.43 28.92 -13.60
CA GLY A 130 2.68 28.39 -14.75
C GLY A 130 2.81 26.88 -14.96
N LEU A 131 3.40 26.12 -14.02
CA LEU A 131 3.48 24.66 -14.09
C LEU A 131 2.13 23.97 -13.85
N MET A 132 1.23 24.65 -13.14
CA MET A 132 -0.10 24.16 -12.81
C MET A 132 -1.15 25.22 -13.17
N PRO A 133 -2.35 24.81 -13.60
CA PRO A 133 -3.42 25.75 -13.81
C PRO A 133 -3.84 26.43 -12.49
N PRO A 134 -4.41 27.64 -12.55
CA PRO A 134 -4.97 28.30 -11.37
C PRO A 134 -6.01 27.40 -10.69
N ASP A 135 -5.99 27.39 -9.36
CA ASP A 135 -6.93 26.55 -8.59
C ASP A 135 -8.38 26.93 -8.89
N GLY A 136 -9.23 25.92 -9.08
CA GLY A 136 -10.64 26.13 -9.39
C GLY A 136 -10.93 26.64 -10.81
N SER A 137 -9.91 26.86 -11.65
CA SER A 137 -10.07 27.17 -13.07
C SER A 137 -10.76 26.04 -13.83
N ARG A 138 -11.28 26.33 -15.02
CA ARG A 138 -11.91 25.31 -15.88
C ARG A 138 -10.94 24.18 -16.24
N VAL A 139 -9.68 24.52 -16.48
CA VAL A 139 -8.61 23.54 -16.80
C VAL A 139 -8.31 22.65 -15.59
N ASP A 140 -8.14 23.24 -14.40
CA ASP A 140 -7.93 22.50 -13.16
C ASP A 140 -9.07 21.50 -12.86
N LYS A 141 -10.32 21.95 -12.98
CA LYS A 141 -11.51 21.09 -12.81
C LYS A 141 -11.54 19.95 -13.82
N ALA A 142 -11.19 20.21 -15.08
CA ALA A 142 -11.13 19.19 -16.12
C ALA A 142 -10.04 18.14 -15.82
N LEU A 143 -8.85 18.56 -15.39
CA LEU A 143 -7.77 17.66 -14.97
C LEU A 143 -8.18 16.79 -13.78
N LYS A 144 -8.76 17.38 -12.74
CA LYS A 144 -9.29 16.66 -11.56
C LYS A 144 -10.37 15.65 -11.96
N SER A 145 -11.27 16.03 -12.88
CA SER A 145 -12.30 15.12 -13.39
C SER A 145 -11.70 13.93 -14.15
N ALA A 146 -10.76 14.19 -15.06
CA ALA A 146 -10.06 13.14 -15.81
C ALA A 146 -9.30 12.19 -14.87
N PHE A 147 -8.61 12.74 -13.88
CA PHE A 147 -7.96 11.95 -12.83
C PHE A 147 -8.96 11.07 -12.07
N ASN A 148 -10.10 11.63 -11.65
CA ASN A 148 -11.15 10.88 -10.96
C ASN A 148 -11.77 9.77 -11.81
N VAL A 149 -11.93 9.98 -13.12
CA VAL A 149 -12.37 8.93 -14.05
C VAL A 149 -11.35 7.80 -14.10
N ARG A 150 -10.06 8.12 -14.25
CA ARG A 150 -8.98 7.13 -14.20
C ARG A 150 -8.98 6.35 -12.88
N THR A 151 -9.10 7.04 -11.75
CA THR A 151 -9.15 6.42 -10.41
C THR A 151 -10.32 5.46 -10.29
N ARG A 152 -11.52 5.85 -10.74
CA ARG A 152 -12.70 4.97 -10.73
C ARG A 152 -12.52 3.73 -11.61
N LEU A 153 -11.91 3.88 -12.79
CA LEU A 153 -11.60 2.75 -13.66
C LEU A 153 -10.60 1.77 -13.03
N LEU A 154 -9.53 2.28 -12.40
CA LEU A 154 -8.57 1.44 -11.68
C LEU A 154 -9.19 0.73 -10.48
N ALA A 155 -10.02 1.43 -9.69
CA ALA A 155 -10.75 0.83 -8.58
C ALA A 155 -11.70 -0.28 -9.05
N ALA A 156 -12.41 -0.07 -10.17
CA ALA A 156 -13.23 -1.10 -10.78
C ALA A 156 -12.42 -2.34 -11.24
N LEU A 157 -11.12 -2.24 -11.48
CA LEU A 157 -10.27 -3.40 -11.78
C LEU A 157 -9.74 -4.08 -10.51
N GLY A 158 -9.61 -3.35 -9.40
CA GLY A 158 -9.06 -3.83 -8.12
C GLY A 158 -10.07 -4.56 -7.23
N GLY A 159 -11.37 -4.34 -7.40
CA GLY A 159 -12.43 -4.96 -6.58
C GLY A 159 -13.40 -3.93 -6.01
N ALA A 160 -14.61 -4.37 -5.66
CA ALA A 160 -15.64 -3.51 -5.08
C ALA A 160 -15.43 -3.30 -3.57
N HIS A 161 -16.36 -2.59 -2.93
CA HIS A 161 -16.48 -2.53 -1.48
C HIS A 161 -16.59 -3.94 -0.88
N ALA A 162 -16.13 -4.11 0.36
CA ALA A 162 -16.28 -5.39 1.06
C ALA A 162 -17.78 -5.65 1.34
N GLU A 163 -18.27 -6.83 0.97
CA GLU A 163 -19.65 -7.28 1.17
C GLU A 163 -19.77 -8.11 2.45
N ASP A 164 -20.89 -7.98 3.18
CA ASP A 164 -21.16 -8.80 4.36
C ASP A 164 -21.35 -10.28 3.96
N VAL A 165 -20.59 -11.18 4.60
CA VAL A 165 -20.69 -12.63 4.43
C VAL A 165 -21.43 -13.27 5.60
N ALA A 166 -21.01 -12.90 6.81
CA ALA A 166 -21.57 -13.37 8.07
C ALA A 166 -21.23 -12.35 9.17
N ASP A 167 -21.72 -12.56 10.39
CA ASP A 167 -21.36 -11.67 11.49
C ASP A 167 -19.83 -11.63 11.70
N GLY A 168 -19.28 -10.41 11.65
CA GLY A 168 -17.85 -10.15 11.72
C GLY A 168 -17.02 -10.69 10.55
N VAL A 169 -17.63 -10.99 9.40
CA VAL A 169 -16.92 -11.49 8.21
C VAL A 169 -17.38 -10.74 6.97
N TRP A 170 -16.41 -10.19 6.24
CA TRP A 170 -16.63 -9.47 4.99
C TRP A 170 -15.78 -10.05 3.86
N LEU A 171 -16.22 -9.86 2.62
CA LEU A 171 -15.53 -10.32 1.43
C LEU A 171 -15.27 -9.16 0.48
N LEU A 172 -14.01 -8.98 0.08
CA LEU A 172 -13.67 -8.17 -1.09
C LEU A 172 -13.34 -9.09 -2.26
N ARG A 173 -14.18 -9.04 -3.29
CA ARG A 173 -13.99 -9.78 -4.54
C ARG A 173 -13.39 -8.88 -5.61
N GLY A 174 -12.25 -9.30 -6.17
CA GLY A 174 -11.49 -8.50 -7.13
C GLY A 174 -10.54 -9.30 -7.99
N GLY A 175 -9.54 -8.63 -8.54
CA GLY A 175 -8.54 -9.23 -9.42
C GLY A 175 -9.01 -9.37 -10.88
N PHE A 176 -8.04 -9.31 -11.78
CA PHE A 176 -8.24 -9.60 -13.20
C PHE A 176 -7.90 -11.07 -13.47
N PRO A 177 -8.67 -11.80 -14.29
CA PRO A 177 -9.83 -11.39 -15.06
C PRO A 177 -11.14 -11.70 -14.31
N GLY A 178 -12.16 -10.85 -14.50
CA GLY A 178 -13.53 -11.18 -14.09
C GLY A 178 -13.86 -11.05 -12.61
N ARG A 179 -12.97 -10.47 -11.79
CA ARG A 179 -13.15 -10.30 -10.34
C ARG A 179 -13.52 -11.60 -9.64
N THR A 180 -12.61 -12.56 -9.68
CA THR A 180 -12.82 -13.89 -9.10
C THR A 180 -12.03 -14.12 -7.83
N MET A 181 -11.05 -13.28 -7.48
CA MET A 181 -10.20 -13.47 -6.32
C MET A 181 -10.91 -12.98 -5.06
N ASN A 182 -11.05 -13.84 -4.06
CA ASN A 182 -11.70 -13.51 -2.81
C ASN A 182 -10.65 -13.17 -1.75
N VAL A 183 -10.84 -12.04 -1.08
CA VAL A 183 -10.08 -11.62 0.11
C VAL A 183 -11.07 -11.46 1.26
N TYR A 184 -10.89 -12.22 2.33
CA TYR A 184 -11.79 -12.17 3.47
C TYR A 184 -11.24 -11.25 4.55
N PHE A 185 -12.12 -10.47 5.17
CA PHE A 185 -11.85 -9.70 6.36
C PHE A 185 -12.62 -10.32 7.52
N VAL A 186 -11.93 -10.67 8.60
CA VAL A 186 -12.51 -11.28 9.80
C VAL A 186 -12.27 -10.36 10.98
N ARG A 187 -13.31 -10.03 11.74
CA ARG A 187 -13.22 -9.18 12.94
C ARG A 187 -12.17 -9.71 13.90
N ASP A 188 -11.20 -8.86 14.26
CA ASP A 188 -10.09 -9.19 15.15
C ASP A 188 -9.84 -8.01 16.09
N GLY A 189 -10.43 -8.07 17.29
CA GLY A 189 -10.48 -6.93 18.21
C GLY A 189 -11.23 -5.75 17.61
N ASP A 190 -10.60 -4.57 17.62
CA ASP A 190 -11.14 -3.32 17.06
C ASP A 190 -10.91 -3.19 15.53
N GLY A 191 -10.18 -4.14 14.92
CA GLY A 191 -9.87 -4.15 13.50
C GLY A 191 -10.25 -5.47 12.83
N VAL A 192 -9.53 -5.79 11.76
CA VAL A 192 -9.77 -7.01 10.96
C VAL A 192 -8.49 -7.75 10.61
N LEU A 193 -8.54 -9.07 10.73
CA LEU A 193 -7.62 -10.00 10.10
C LEU A 193 -7.99 -10.17 8.63
N VAL A 194 -6.99 -10.23 7.76
CA VAL A 194 -7.17 -10.56 6.34
C VAL A 194 -6.85 -12.04 6.12
N PHE A 195 -7.82 -12.83 5.64
CA PHE A 195 -7.64 -14.23 5.26
C PHE A 195 -7.63 -14.37 3.74
N ASP A 196 -6.51 -14.88 3.22
CA ASP A 196 -6.06 -14.67 1.84
C ASP A 196 -5.92 -13.20 1.46
N ALA A 197 -4.97 -12.88 0.58
CA ALA A 197 -4.57 -11.52 0.25
C ALA A 197 -4.67 -11.20 -1.25
N GLY A 198 -5.33 -12.03 -2.05
CA GLY A 198 -5.64 -11.75 -3.45
C GLY A 198 -4.41 -11.47 -4.32
N VAL A 199 -4.61 -10.76 -5.42
CA VAL A 199 -3.56 -10.41 -6.40
C VAL A 199 -2.99 -9.01 -6.17
N ARG A 200 -1.76 -8.75 -6.62
CA ARG A 200 -1.04 -7.46 -6.44
C ARG A 200 -1.89 -6.22 -6.74
N SER A 201 -2.68 -6.25 -7.82
CA SER A 201 -3.50 -5.11 -8.24
C SER A 201 -4.64 -4.77 -7.26
N MET A 202 -4.95 -5.63 -6.30
CA MET A 202 -5.97 -5.43 -5.28
C MET A 202 -5.45 -4.63 -4.08
N THR A 203 -4.15 -4.34 -3.97
CA THR A 203 -3.52 -3.75 -2.77
C THR A 203 -4.24 -2.49 -2.29
N ALA A 204 -4.57 -1.57 -3.20
CA ALA A 204 -5.27 -0.34 -2.83
C ALA A 204 -6.69 -0.60 -2.31
N ALA A 205 -7.41 -1.56 -2.91
CA ALA A 205 -8.76 -1.91 -2.52
C ALA A 205 -8.77 -2.62 -1.15
N VAL A 206 -7.83 -3.54 -0.92
CA VAL A 206 -7.66 -4.23 0.38
C VAL A 206 -7.30 -3.24 1.49
N ARG A 207 -6.37 -2.31 1.25
CA ARG A 207 -6.03 -1.23 2.21
C ARG A 207 -7.23 -0.35 2.54
N ALA A 208 -8.00 0.04 1.52
CA ALA A 208 -9.18 0.88 1.71
C ALA A 208 -10.28 0.16 2.50
N ALA A 209 -10.58 -1.10 2.17
CA ALA A 209 -11.55 -1.90 2.90
C ALA A 209 -11.11 -2.13 4.35
N GLY A 210 -9.85 -2.50 4.57
CA GLY A 210 -9.28 -2.64 5.91
C GLY A 210 -9.40 -1.36 6.74
N ALA A 211 -9.08 -0.19 6.16
CA ALA A 211 -9.24 1.09 6.85
C ALA A 211 -10.69 1.42 7.21
N GLN A 212 -11.66 1.06 6.36
CA GLN A 212 -13.10 1.22 6.64
C GLN A 212 -13.59 0.29 7.74
N LEU A 213 -12.94 -0.87 7.91
CA LEU A 213 -13.29 -1.92 8.88
C LEU A 213 -12.47 -1.83 10.19
N GLY A 214 -11.85 -0.68 10.49
CA GLY A 214 -11.12 -0.47 11.76
C GLY A 214 -9.60 -0.69 11.70
N GLY A 215 -9.06 -1.01 10.52
CA GLY A 215 -7.63 -1.25 10.30
C GLY A 215 -7.29 -2.74 10.22
N ILE A 216 -6.26 -3.08 9.45
CA ILE A 216 -5.81 -4.47 9.29
C ILE A 216 -4.85 -4.81 10.43
N THR A 217 -5.10 -5.89 11.16
CA THR A 217 -4.26 -6.34 12.29
C THR A 217 -3.13 -7.24 11.82
N ARG A 218 -3.46 -8.24 11.00
CA ARG A 218 -2.54 -9.23 10.42
C ARG A 218 -3.14 -9.87 9.16
N VAL A 219 -2.28 -10.50 8.36
CA VAL A 219 -2.68 -11.35 7.23
C VAL A 219 -2.44 -12.81 7.63
N VAL A 220 -3.39 -13.68 7.33
CA VAL A 220 -3.22 -15.13 7.36
C VAL A 220 -3.44 -15.66 5.95
N LEU A 221 -2.38 -16.21 5.37
CA LEU A 221 -2.45 -16.83 4.06
C LEU A 221 -3.04 -18.24 4.20
N GLY A 222 -4.08 -18.53 3.42
CA GLY A 222 -4.56 -19.89 3.25
C GLY A 222 -3.47 -20.78 2.66
N HIS A 223 -2.70 -20.24 1.71
CA HIS A 223 -1.50 -20.86 1.13
C HIS A 223 -0.64 -19.81 0.39
N GLY A 224 0.54 -20.22 -0.09
CA GLY A 224 1.58 -19.35 -0.65
C GLY A 224 1.40 -18.93 -2.11
N HIS A 225 0.34 -19.35 -2.80
CA HIS A 225 0.17 -19.02 -4.22
C HIS A 225 0.08 -17.51 -4.48
N VAL A 226 0.53 -17.12 -5.67
CA VAL A 226 0.72 -15.74 -6.10
C VAL A 226 -0.54 -14.88 -6.08
N ASP A 227 -1.71 -15.51 -6.25
CA ASP A 227 -3.05 -14.93 -6.20
C ASP A 227 -3.69 -14.95 -4.81
N HIS A 228 -2.99 -15.49 -3.81
CA HIS A 228 -3.37 -15.48 -2.40
C HIS A 228 -2.41 -14.65 -1.55
N ARG A 229 -1.15 -14.48 -1.97
CA ARG A 229 -0.17 -13.62 -1.27
C ARG A 229 0.00 -12.22 -1.87
N GLY A 230 -0.65 -11.94 -3.00
CA GLY A 230 -0.29 -10.84 -3.90
C GLY A 230 -0.32 -9.44 -3.28
N THR A 231 -1.19 -9.18 -2.29
CA THR A 231 -1.18 -7.90 -1.56
C THR A 231 -0.42 -7.93 -0.24
N ALA A 232 -0.16 -9.11 0.33
CA ALA A 232 0.24 -9.27 1.73
C ALA A 232 1.49 -8.46 2.11
N GLY A 233 2.57 -8.57 1.31
CA GLY A 233 3.82 -7.83 1.58
C GLY A 233 3.67 -6.31 1.50
N ALA A 234 2.70 -5.82 0.73
CA ALA A 234 2.46 -4.40 0.57
C ALA A 234 1.51 -3.82 1.63
N LEU A 235 0.98 -4.60 2.58
CA LEU A 235 0.08 -4.09 3.63
C LEU A 235 0.83 -3.55 4.86
N GLY A 236 2.06 -4.00 5.10
CA GLY A 236 2.89 -3.52 6.22
C GLY A 236 2.42 -4.00 7.60
N VAL A 237 1.76 -5.16 7.65
CA VAL A 237 1.29 -5.84 8.88
C VAL A 237 1.90 -7.24 8.95
N PRO A 238 1.92 -7.90 10.13
CA PRO A 238 2.41 -9.28 10.24
C PRO A 238 1.67 -10.23 9.29
N VAL A 239 2.43 -11.13 8.65
CA VAL A 239 1.90 -12.16 7.74
C VAL A 239 2.18 -13.52 8.33
N LEU A 240 1.15 -14.35 8.46
CA LEU A 240 1.23 -15.71 8.98
C LEU A 240 0.77 -16.69 7.90
N CYS A 241 1.30 -17.90 7.94
CA CYS A 241 0.86 -19.02 7.11
C CYS A 241 1.11 -20.34 7.86
N HIS A 242 0.72 -21.46 7.26
CA HIS A 242 1.13 -22.76 7.76
C HIS A 242 2.66 -22.96 7.65
N PRO A 243 3.33 -23.70 8.56
CA PRO A 243 4.77 -23.94 8.48
C PRO A 243 5.22 -24.53 7.13
N LEU A 244 4.41 -25.42 6.54
CA LEU A 244 4.70 -26.02 5.23
C LEU A 244 4.54 -25.04 4.05
N GLU A 245 3.86 -23.90 4.24
CA GLU A 245 3.67 -22.87 3.21
C GLU A 245 4.78 -21.81 3.24
N ARG A 246 5.59 -21.75 4.30
CA ARG A 246 6.59 -20.68 4.48
C ARG A 246 7.54 -20.59 3.29
N SER A 247 8.04 -21.74 2.82
CA SER A 247 8.98 -21.78 1.69
C SER A 247 8.38 -21.17 0.43
N ASP A 248 7.12 -21.48 0.12
CA ASP A 248 6.45 -20.99 -1.09
C ASP A 248 6.07 -19.51 -0.92
N ALA A 249 5.57 -19.12 0.24
CA ALA A 249 5.21 -17.73 0.55
C ALA A 249 6.43 -16.78 0.54
N GLU A 250 7.58 -17.22 1.05
CA GLU A 250 8.86 -16.49 1.00
C GLU A 250 9.63 -16.70 -0.31
N GLY A 251 9.14 -17.60 -1.17
CA GLY A 251 9.81 -18.03 -2.39
C GLY A 251 8.97 -17.79 -3.63
N ASP A 252 8.80 -18.83 -4.44
CA ASP A 252 8.24 -18.75 -5.79
C ASP A 252 6.70 -18.76 -5.84
N GLY A 253 6.02 -18.92 -4.70
CA GLY A 253 4.57 -18.97 -4.63
C GLY A 253 3.97 -20.25 -5.21
N GLY A 254 4.63 -21.40 -5.00
CA GLY A 254 4.15 -22.71 -5.41
C GLY A 254 4.36 -23.03 -6.90
N LEU A 255 5.04 -22.14 -7.63
CA LEU A 255 5.36 -22.35 -9.04
C LEU A 255 6.20 -23.61 -9.27
N SER A 256 6.97 -24.05 -8.28
CA SER A 256 7.81 -25.25 -8.34
C SER A 256 7.05 -26.56 -8.60
N TYR A 257 5.77 -26.64 -8.21
CA TYR A 257 4.92 -27.81 -8.44
C TYR A 257 3.78 -27.56 -9.44
N PHE A 258 3.78 -26.44 -10.16
CA PHE A 258 2.79 -26.19 -11.21
C PHE A 258 3.10 -26.94 -12.50
N HIS A 259 2.18 -27.80 -12.93
CA HIS A 259 2.26 -28.62 -14.14
C HIS A 259 1.59 -27.95 -15.33
N GLN A 260 2.26 -26.95 -15.91
CA GLN A 260 1.72 -26.15 -17.03
C GLN A 260 1.38 -26.99 -18.26
N ASP A 261 2.05 -28.13 -18.46
CA ASP A 261 1.78 -29.08 -19.54
C ASP A 261 0.38 -29.71 -19.45
N LEU A 262 -0.25 -29.73 -18.28
CA LEU A 262 -1.63 -30.18 -18.09
C LEU A 262 -2.68 -29.15 -18.55
N LEU A 263 -2.28 -27.92 -18.87
CA LEU A 263 -3.18 -26.90 -19.40
C LEU A 263 -3.43 -27.09 -20.90
N ASN A 264 -4.56 -26.58 -21.38
CA ASN A 264 -4.85 -26.46 -22.81
C ASN A 264 -3.90 -25.43 -23.48
N PRO A 265 -3.77 -25.41 -24.83
CA PRO A 265 -2.82 -24.53 -25.52
C PRO A 265 -2.98 -23.03 -25.21
N VAL A 266 -4.21 -22.55 -25.01
CA VAL A 266 -4.49 -21.16 -24.66
C VAL A 266 -4.05 -20.88 -23.21
N GLY A 267 -4.36 -21.79 -22.29
CA GLY A 267 -3.94 -21.73 -20.89
C GLY A 267 -2.42 -21.72 -20.75
N ARG A 268 -1.70 -22.60 -21.47
CA ARG A 268 -0.23 -22.63 -21.50
C ARG A 268 0.40 -21.30 -21.93
N LEU A 269 -0.26 -20.59 -22.85
CA LEU A 269 0.22 -19.30 -23.34
C LEU A 269 -0.09 -18.15 -22.36
N LEU A 270 -1.28 -18.13 -21.78
CA LEU A 270 -1.78 -17.00 -21.01
C LEU A 270 -1.43 -17.08 -19.52
N MET A 271 -1.54 -18.26 -18.91
CA MET A 271 -1.43 -18.41 -17.45
C MET A 271 -0.09 -17.95 -16.87
N PRO A 272 1.08 -18.28 -17.43
CA PRO A 272 2.35 -17.82 -16.88
C PRO A 272 2.45 -16.28 -16.81
N ARG A 273 1.90 -15.59 -17.81
CA ARG A 273 1.85 -14.12 -17.83
C ARG A 273 0.87 -13.55 -16.83
N MET A 274 -0.22 -14.27 -16.54
CA MET A 274 -1.20 -13.87 -15.53
C MET A 274 -0.64 -14.06 -14.12
N LEU A 275 -0.07 -15.23 -13.81
CA LEU A 275 0.59 -15.51 -12.53
C LEU A 275 1.65 -14.46 -12.21
N ALA A 276 2.50 -14.10 -13.18
CA ALA A 276 3.51 -13.04 -13.00
C ALA A 276 2.91 -11.65 -12.73
N ARG A 277 1.70 -11.35 -13.24
CA ARG A 277 0.99 -10.09 -12.97
C ARG A 277 0.26 -10.10 -11.63
N TRP A 278 -0.15 -11.28 -11.20
CA TRP A 278 -0.84 -11.49 -9.94
C TRP A 278 0.08 -11.45 -8.74
N ASP A 279 1.26 -12.06 -8.88
CA ASP A 279 2.23 -12.15 -7.81
C ASP A 279 2.57 -10.76 -7.29
N GLY A 280 2.63 -10.60 -5.97
CA GLY A 280 3.14 -9.43 -5.25
C GLY A 280 4.65 -9.49 -5.03
N GLY A 281 5.24 -10.68 -5.20
CA GLY A 281 6.59 -11.05 -4.80
C GLY A 281 6.58 -11.81 -3.46
N PRO A 282 7.75 -12.33 -3.05
CA PRO A 282 7.96 -12.95 -1.75
C PRO A 282 7.46 -12.10 -0.58
N VAL A 283 6.92 -12.76 0.45
CA VAL A 283 6.45 -12.10 1.67
C VAL A 283 7.12 -12.72 2.89
N THR A 284 7.66 -11.89 3.78
CA THR A 284 8.28 -12.37 5.03
C THR A 284 7.23 -12.89 5.99
N ILE A 285 7.37 -14.14 6.43
CA ILE A 285 6.42 -14.78 7.34
C ILE A 285 6.81 -14.49 8.78
N SER A 286 6.00 -13.69 9.45
CA SER A 286 6.24 -13.22 10.83
C SER A 286 6.04 -14.32 11.86
N ASP A 287 5.06 -15.19 11.66
CA ASP A 287 4.76 -16.34 12.53
C ASP A 287 3.99 -17.42 11.75
N THR A 288 3.74 -18.57 12.37
CA THR A 288 3.03 -19.69 11.74
C THR A 288 1.78 -20.10 12.51
N VAL A 289 0.79 -20.64 11.79
CA VAL A 289 -0.43 -21.24 12.37
C VAL A 289 -0.59 -22.67 11.88
N ALA A 290 -1.14 -23.55 12.71
CA ALA A 290 -1.35 -24.96 12.39
C ALA A 290 -2.77 -25.42 12.73
N GLU A 291 -3.10 -26.65 12.35
CA GLU A 291 -4.41 -27.25 12.65
C GLU A 291 -4.76 -27.16 14.16
N GLY A 292 -5.99 -26.73 14.44
CA GLY A 292 -6.52 -26.58 15.80
C GLY A 292 -6.28 -25.20 16.43
N ASP A 293 -5.36 -24.40 15.89
CA ASP A 293 -5.12 -23.04 16.39
C ASP A 293 -6.38 -22.18 16.27
N GLN A 294 -6.56 -21.26 17.22
CA GLN A 294 -7.68 -20.33 17.24
C GLN A 294 -7.26 -18.94 16.76
N ILE A 295 -7.89 -18.44 15.70
CA ILE A 295 -7.63 -17.11 15.15
C ILE A 295 -8.94 -16.35 14.91
N ALA A 296 -9.09 -15.19 15.54
CA ALA A 296 -10.24 -14.29 15.32
C ALA A 296 -11.62 -15.00 15.42
N GLY A 297 -11.76 -15.98 16.33
CA GLY A 297 -12.99 -16.75 16.52
C GLY A 297 -13.19 -17.92 15.55
N PHE A 298 -12.17 -18.29 14.78
CA PHE A 298 -12.13 -19.46 13.91
C PHE A 298 -11.06 -20.45 14.37
N GLU A 299 -11.32 -21.73 14.16
CA GLU A 299 -10.34 -22.80 14.22
C GLU A 299 -9.64 -22.95 12.86
N VAL A 300 -8.32 -23.08 12.86
CA VAL A 300 -7.52 -23.40 11.67
C VAL A 300 -7.68 -24.88 11.33
N ILE A 301 -8.02 -25.19 10.09
CA ILE A 301 -8.12 -26.56 9.58
C ILE A 301 -7.09 -26.79 8.49
N HIS A 302 -6.25 -27.83 8.61
CA HIS A 302 -5.28 -28.19 7.57
C HIS A 302 -5.97 -28.98 6.45
N LEU A 303 -5.84 -28.48 5.22
CA LEU A 303 -6.52 -28.95 4.01
C LEU A 303 -5.48 -29.16 2.87
N PRO A 304 -4.47 -30.03 3.03
CA PRO A 304 -3.39 -30.16 2.05
C PRO A 304 -3.87 -30.73 0.72
N GLY A 305 -3.06 -30.56 -0.32
CA GLY A 305 -3.22 -31.19 -1.63
C GLY A 305 -3.24 -30.18 -2.77
N HIS A 306 -3.93 -29.05 -2.63
CA HIS A 306 -3.72 -27.93 -3.55
C HIS A 306 -2.32 -27.32 -3.36
N ALA A 307 -2.00 -27.02 -2.10
CA ALA A 307 -0.67 -26.70 -1.62
C ALA A 307 -0.34 -27.57 -0.37
N PRO A 308 0.95 -27.80 -0.04
CA PRO A 308 1.37 -28.73 1.02
C PRO A 308 0.81 -28.38 2.42
N GLY A 309 0.76 -27.11 2.75
CA GLY A 309 0.30 -26.56 4.02
C GLY A 309 -0.98 -25.74 3.89
N MET A 310 -1.78 -25.91 2.84
CA MET A 310 -3.01 -25.14 2.69
C MET A 310 -3.92 -25.29 3.90
N ILE A 311 -4.42 -24.16 4.42
CA ILE A 311 -5.37 -24.12 5.53
C ILE A 311 -6.68 -23.46 5.11
N GLY A 312 -7.75 -23.85 5.80
CA GLY A 312 -9.01 -23.12 5.86
C GLY A 312 -9.28 -22.64 7.28
N LEU A 313 -10.32 -21.82 7.44
CA LEU A 313 -10.82 -21.36 8.73
C LEU A 313 -12.25 -21.89 8.95
N TRP A 314 -12.49 -22.48 10.11
CA TRP A 314 -13.77 -23.05 10.50
C TRP A 314 -14.35 -22.35 11.72
N ARG A 315 -15.61 -21.92 11.65
CA ARG A 315 -16.34 -21.37 12.80
C ARG A 315 -17.55 -22.23 13.12
N ALA A 316 -17.46 -22.98 14.22
CA ALA A 316 -18.50 -23.92 14.63
C ALA A 316 -19.85 -23.24 14.95
N ALA A 317 -19.83 -22.00 15.47
CA ALA A 317 -21.02 -21.29 15.93
C ALA A 317 -22.09 -21.08 14.84
N ASP A 318 -21.66 -20.83 13.60
CA ASP A 318 -22.53 -20.65 12.43
C ASP A 318 -22.22 -21.64 11.30
N ARG A 319 -21.32 -22.59 11.54
CA ARG A 319 -20.84 -23.59 10.57
C ARG A 319 -20.33 -22.95 9.27
N LEU A 320 -19.63 -21.83 9.41
CA LEU A 320 -19.00 -21.11 8.31
C LEU A 320 -17.59 -21.64 8.06
N ALA A 321 -17.30 -21.98 6.80
CA ALA A 321 -15.96 -22.36 6.36
C ALA A 321 -15.42 -21.34 5.35
N LEU A 322 -14.25 -20.78 5.61
CA LEU A 322 -13.44 -20.06 4.63
C LEU A 322 -12.34 -21.00 4.15
N THR A 323 -12.35 -21.39 2.88
CA THR A 323 -11.69 -22.66 2.49
C THR A 323 -10.47 -22.48 1.61
N SER A 324 -10.09 -21.23 1.31
CA SER A 324 -9.07 -20.92 0.29
C SER A 324 -9.32 -21.80 -0.95
N ASP A 325 -8.29 -22.44 -1.48
CA ASP A 325 -8.36 -23.26 -2.69
C ASP A 325 -8.61 -24.75 -2.44
N CYS A 326 -9.24 -25.12 -1.30
CA CYS A 326 -9.65 -26.51 -1.04
C CYS A 326 -10.53 -27.09 -2.16
N PHE A 327 -11.38 -26.26 -2.78
CA PHE A 327 -12.15 -26.58 -3.96
C PHE A 327 -12.35 -25.33 -4.82
N TYR A 328 -12.72 -25.52 -6.08
CA TYR A 328 -13.10 -24.43 -6.98
C TYR A 328 -14.58 -24.44 -7.34
N THR A 329 -15.19 -23.26 -7.37
CA THR A 329 -16.47 -23.01 -8.06
C THR A 329 -16.26 -22.35 -9.42
N LEU A 330 -15.01 -22.23 -9.85
CA LEU A 330 -14.55 -21.66 -11.12
C LEU A 330 -13.63 -22.65 -11.83
N ASP A 331 -13.84 -22.85 -13.12
CA ASP A 331 -12.81 -23.46 -13.96
C ASP A 331 -11.77 -22.40 -14.36
N PRO A 332 -10.51 -22.49 -13.89
CA PRO A 332 -9.50 -21.47 -14.15
C PRO A 332 -9.09 -21.37 -15.63
N GLN A 333 -9.34 -22.40 -16.44
CA GLN A 333 -9.00 -22.37 -17.87
C GLN A 333 -10.09 -21.75 -18.74
N THR A 334 -11.36 -21.95 -18.37
CA THR A 334 -12.50 -21.48 -19.18
C THR A 334 -13.23 -20.28 -18.58
N GLY A 335 -12.95 -19.95 -17.31
CA GLY A 335 -13.67 -18.93 -16.55
C GLY A 335 -15.11 -19.31 -16.22
N ARG A 336 -15.52 -20.56 -16.48
CA ARG A 336 -16.90 -21.01 -16.24
C ARG A 336 -17.11 -21.28 -14.76
N LYS A 337 -18.10 -20.61 -14.19
CA LYS A 337 -18.54 -20.85 -12.81
C LYS A 337 -19.47 -22.08 -12.72
N GLY A 338 -19.55 -22.69 -11.55
CA GLY A 338 -20.49 -23.78 -11.25
C GLY A 338 -20.30 -24.35 -9.85
N GLY A 339 -20.82 -25.56 -9.62
CA GLY A 339 -20.64 -26.26 -8.35
C GLY A 339 -19.17 -26.55 -8.00
N PRO A 340 -18.92 -26.95 -6.74
CA PRO A 340 -17.57 -27.26 -6.27
C PRO A 340 -16.96 -28.39 -7.08
N ARG A 341 -15.65 -28.31 -7.31
CA ARG A 341 -14.83 -29.32 -7.97
C ARG A 341 -13.45 -29.35 -7.36
N VAL A 342 -12.77 -30.49 -7.46
CA VAL A 342 -11.35 -30.59 -7.14
C VAL A 342 -10.57 -29.55 -7.95
N PRO A 343 -9.62 -28.82 -7.35
CA PRO A 343 -8.87 -27.82 -8.08
C PRO A 343 -8.10 -28.45 -9.25
N HIS A 344 -7.80 -27.65 -10.27
CA HIS A 344 -7.23 -28.17 -11.52
C HIS A 344 -5.83 -28.77 -11.28
N ALA A 345 -5.56 -29.97 -11.80
CA ALA A 345 -4.32 -30.71 -11.55
C ALA A 345 -3.04 -29.94 -11.93
N ALA A 346 -3.12 -29.02 -12.90
CA ALA A 346 -2.00 -28.14 -13.25
C ALA A 346 -1.51 -27.22 -12.10
N PHE A 347 -2.35 -26.99 -11.09
CA PHE A 347 -2.07 -26.10 -9.96
C PHE A 347 -2.10 -26.83 -8.62
N ASN A 348 -2.21 -28.17 -8.62
CA ASN A 348 -2.22 -28.96 -7.40
C ASN A 348 -0.86 -29.57 -7.14
N HIS A 349 -0.47 -29.55 -5.88
CA HIS A 349 0.62 -30.38 -5.38
C HIS A 349 0.28 -31.88 -5.42
N ASP A 350 -0.90 -32.27 -4.92
CA ASP A 350 -1.42 -33.65 -4.90
C ASP A 350 -2.96 -33.65 -5.04
N THR A 351 -3.45 -34.17 -6.17
CA THR A 351 -4.89 -34.20 -6.48
C THR A 351 -5.67 -35.25 -5.68
N ALA A 352 -5.03 -36.35 -5.26
CA ALA A 352 -5.69 -37.34 -4.41
C ALA A 352 -5.85 -36.79 -2.99
N GLN A 353 -4.79 -36.18 -2.45
CA GLN A 353 -4.85 -35.51 -1.15
C GLN A 353 -5.84 -34.34 -1.14
N ALA A 354 -5.94 -33.57 -2.23
CA ALA A 354 -6.95 -32.51 -2.34
C ALA A 354 -8.39 -33.06 -2.23
N ARG A 355 -8.67 -34.25 -2.78
CA ARG A 355 -9.98 -34.92 -2.61
C ARG A 355 -10.22 -35.30 -1.16
N ASP A 356 -9.22 -35.81 -0.47
CA ASP A 356 -9.32 -36.17 0.95
C ASP A 356 -9.59 -34.93 1.82
N SER A 357 -8.96 -33.80 1.51
CA SER A 357 -9.24 -32.51 2.15
C SER A 357 -10.67 -32.03 1.91
N ILE A 358 -11.22 -32.20 0.70
CA ILE A 358 -12.63 -31.90 0.42
C ILE A 358 -13.56 -32.82 1.23
N ARG A 359 -13.25 -34.11 1.37
CA ARG A 359 -14.02 -35.04 2.21
C ARG A 359 -13.95 -34.67 3.69
N LYS A 360 -12.76 -34.29 4.18
CA LYS A 360 -12.54 -33.78 5.54
C LYS A 360 -13.42 -32.55 5.81
N LEU A 361 -13.42 -31.58 4.88
CA LEU A 361 -14.27 -30.40 4.97
C LEU A 361 -15.78 -30.75 4.96
N ALA A 362 -16.20 -31.67 4.09
CA ALA A 362 -17.60 -32.10 4.02
C ALA A 362 -18.08 -32.73 5.33
N ALA A 363 -17.22 -33.47 6.03
CA ALA A 363 -17.52 -34.10 7.32
C ALA A 363 -17.74 -33.11 8.47
N LEU A 364 -17.30 -31.85 8.33
CA LEU A 364 -17.62 -30.76 9.28
C LEU A 364 -19.06 -30.25 9.13
N GLU A 365 -19.78 -30.68 8.09
CA GLU A 365 -21.15 -30.27 7.76
C GLU A 365 -21.34 -28.74 7.69
N PRO A 366 -20.53 -28.02 6.88
CA PRO A 366 -20.65 -26.57 6.74
C PRO A 366 -22.05 -26.15 6.29
N ALA A 367 -22.57 -25.08 6.88
CA ALA A 367 -23.79 -24.43 6.38
C ALA A 367 -23.49 -23.57 5.14
N ALA A 368 -22.28 -23.01 5.06
CA ALA A 368 -21.76 -22.29 3.92
C ALA A 368 -20.25 -22.49 3.81
N ALA A 369 -19.75 -22.72 2.60
CA ALA A 369 -18.32 -22.81 2.32
C ALA A 369 -17.91 -21.76 1.28
N TRP A 370 -16.96 -20.90 1.67
CA TRP A 370 -16.53 -19.73 0.93
C TRP A 370 -15.08 -19.93 0.43
N PRO A 371 -14.89 -20.20 -0.87
CA PRO A 371 -13.58 -20.51 -1.44
C PRO A 371 -12.75 -19.26 -1.76
N GLY A 372 -11.46 -19.45 -2.03
CA GLY A 372 -10.55 -18.41 -2.49
C GLY A 372 -10.94 -17.78 -3.82
N HIS A 373 -11.80 -18.45 -4.60
CA HIS A 373 -12.27 -17.96 -5.90
C HIS A 373 -13.78 -18.01 -6.09
N ALA A 374 -14.32 -16.95 -6.68
CA ALA A 374 -15.68 -16.84 -7.18
C ALA A 374 -16.74 -17.04 -6.09
N ASP A 375 -17.75 -17.87 -6.35
CA ASP A 375 -19.00 -17.91 -5.60
C ASP A 375 -18.94 -18.96 -4.49
N PRO A 376 -19.66 -18.77 -3.37
CA PRO A 376 -19.72 -19.76 -2.29
C PRO A 376 -20.53 -21.00 -2.68
N VAL A 377 -20.35 -22.07 -1.90
CA VAL A 377 -21.24 -23.23 -1.90
C VAL A 377 -22.23 -23.09 -0.76
N LEU A 378 -23.51 -23.05 -1.10
CA LEU A 378 -24.63 -22.88 -0.17
C LEU A 378 -25.63 -24.05 -0.32
N GLY A 379 -26.56 -24.17 0.62
CA GLY A 379 -27.60 -25.21 0.61
C GLY A 379 -27.08 -26.55 1.14
N ASP A 380 -27.22 -27.61 0.37
CA ASP A 380 -26.68 -28.93 0.73
C ASP A 380 -25.17 -28.99 0.45
N VAL A 381 -24.39 -28.27 1.27
CA VAL A 381 -22.94 -28.11 1.07
C VAL A 381 -22.22 -29.45 1.20
N ARG A 382 -22.58 -30.26 2.19
CA ARG A 382 -21.98 -31.58 2.42
C ARG A 382 -22.06 -32.46 1.18
N THR A 383 -23.27 -32.71 0.65
CA THR A 383 -23.44 -33.57 -0.54
C THR A 383 -22.73 -33.00 -1.76
N GLN A 384 -22.72 -31.67 -1.94
CA GLN A 384 -22.01 -31.03 -3.04
C GLN A 384 -20.51 -31.26 -2.96
N LEU A 385 -19.91 -31.15 -1.77
CA LEU A 385 -18.48 -31.42 -1.54
C LEU A 385 -18.15 -32.90 -1.68
N GLU A 386 -18.97 -33.81 -1.14
CA GLU A 386 -18.78 -35.26 -1.31
C GLU A 386 -18.78 -35.65 -2.79
N ARG A 387 -19.71 -35.10 -3.58
CA ARG A 387 -19.72 -35.30 -5.06
C ARG A 387 -18.50 -34.71 -5.74
N ALA A 388 -18.02 -33.55 -5.28
CA ALA A 388 -16.84 -32.90 -5.84
C ALA A 388 -15.58 -33.74 -5.62
N ALA A 389 -15.44 -34.35 -4.44
CA ALA A 389 -14.29 -35.20 -4.09
C ALA A 389 -14.20 -36.48 -4.93
N GLY A 390 -15.32 -36.96 -5.49
CA GLY A 390 -15.39 -38.19 -6.27
C GLY A 390 -15.71 -39.40 -5.42
#